data_AF-A0A453RFN7-F1
#
_entry.id   AF-A0A453RFN7-F1
#
_cell.length_a   1.000
_cell.length_b   1.000
_cell.length_c   1.000
_cell.angle_alpha   90.00
_cell.angle_beta   90.00
_cell.angle_gamma   90.00
#
_symmetry.space_group_name_H-M   'P 1'
#
loop_
_entity.id
_entity.type
_entity.pdbx_description
1 polymer ?
#
loop_
_entity_poly.entity_id
_entity_poly.type
_entity_poly.pdbx_seq_one_letter_code
_entity_poly.pdbx_strand_id
1 'polypeptide(L)'
;MGRKASHVALECALQSHPNMVLLGEEVAASKLTISDITKQICDAVQARAEKDKYHGVILIPEGLVESIPELYALLQEIHGLHDKGVFIENISSHLSPWASALFDFLPPFIRKQLLLHPESDDSAQLSQIETEKLLAQLVETEINKRLEEGTYKGKKFNAICHFFGYQARGALPSNFDCDYAYVLGHVCYHILAAGLNGYMATVTNLKSPVDQ
;
A
#
# COMPACT_ATOMS: atom_id res chain seq x y z
N MET A 1 0.43 3.24 -6.40
CA MET A 1 1.72 3.61 -5.78
C MET A 1 1.49 4.59 -4.64
N GLY A 2 2.33 4.54 -3.60
CA GLY A 2 2.26 5.42 -2.43
C GLY A 2 2.94 4.75 -1.24
N ARG A 3 4.19 5.15 -0.94
CA ARG A 3 5.08 4.43 -0.02
C ARG A 3 4.65 4.57 1.45
N LYS A 4 4.65 5.78 1.99
CA LYS A 4 4.47 5.99 3.45
C LYS A 4 3.06 6.43 3.85
N ALA A 5 2.33 7.09 2.95
CA ALA A 5 1.06 7.71 3.26
C ALA A 5 0.01 7.36 2.21
N SER A 6 -1.25 7.33 2.62
CA SER A 6 -2.39 6.96 1.79
C SER A 6 -2.97 8.12 0.98
N HIS A 7 -2.25 9.25 0.82
CA HIS A 7 -2.73 10.44 0.12
C HIS A 7 -3.30 10.14 -1.28
N VAL A 8 -2.58 9.35 -2.08
CA VAL A 8 -3.01 8.97 -3.44
C VAL A 8 -4.25 8.08 -3.39
N ALA A 9 -4.30 7.12 -2.46
CA ALA A 9 -5.45 6.23 -2.33
C ALA A 9 -6.70 6.99 -1.88
N LEU A 10 -6.55 7.93 -0.94
CA LEU A 10 -7.62 8.79 -0.46
C LEU A 10 -8.15 9.71 -1.56
N GLU A 11 -7.26 10.39 -2.29
CA GLU A 11 -7.67 11.26 -3.41
C GLU A 11 -8.42 10.45 -4.47
N CYS A 12 -7.88 9.30 -4.89
CA CYS A 12 -8.56 8.40 -5.82
C CYS A 12 -9.93 7.95 -5.28
N ALA A 13 -10.05 7.69 -3.98
CA ALA A 13 -11.31 7.29 -3.37
C ALA A 13 -12.35 8.42 -3.42
N LEU A 14 -11.94 9.66 -3.16
CA LEU A 14 -12.81 10.84 -3.25
C LEU A 14 -13.29 11.11 -4.68
N GLN A 15 -12.46 10.85 -5.69
CA GLN A 15 -12.80 11.05 -7.10
C GLN A 15 -13.66 9.93 -7.70
N SER A 16 -13.47 8.68 -7.27
CA SER A 16 -14.06 7.50 -7.93
C SER A 16 -15.12 6.76 -7.11
N HIS A 17 -15.27 7.09 -5.82
CA HIS A 17 -16.22 6.45 -4.90
C HIS A 17 -16.17 4.90 -4.95
N PRO A 18 -15.01 4.28 -4.65
CA PRO A 18 -14.89 2.82 -4.57
C PRO A 18 -15.78 2.26 -3.45
N ASN A 19 -16.02 0.96 -3.46
CA ASN A 19 -16.87 0.35 -2.43
C ASN A 19 -16.15 0.23 -1.09
N MET A 20 -14.83 0.20 -1.10
CA MET A 20 -13.97 0.17 0.08
C MET A 20 -12.62 0.80 -0.26
N VAL A 21 -12.01 1.48 0.70
CA VAL A 21 -10.62 1.94 0.64
C VAL A 21 -9.97 1.57 1.96
N LEU A 22 -8.74 1.06 1.90
CA LEU A 22 -7.91 0.86 3.07
C LEU A 22 -6.97 2.04 3.24
N LEU A 23 -6.83 2.55 4.47
CA LEU A 23 -5.89 3.63 4.78
C LEU A 23 -4.85 3.08 5.76
N GLY A 24 -3.58 3.14 5.37
CA GLY A 24 -2.47 2.63 6.19
C GLY A 24 -2.41 3.30 7.56
N GLU A 25 -2.68 4.60 7.62
CA GLU A 25 -2.69 5.38 8.85
C GLU A 25 -3.75 4.89 9.85
N GLU A 26 -4.94 4.54 9.37
CA GLU A 26 -6.02 3.98 10.20
C GLU A 26 -5.70 2.56 10.67
N VAL A 27 -5.13 1.75 9.77
CA VAL A 27 -4.68 0.38 10.05
C VAL A 27 -3.63 0.37 11.16
N ALA A 28 -2.63 1.26 11.07
CA ALA A 28 -1.58 1.41 12.07
C ALA A 28 -2.13 1.92 13.40
N ALA A 29 -2.99 2.95 13.37
CA ALA A 29 -3.59 3.53 14.58
C ALA A 29 -4.48 2.54 15.34
N SER A 30 -5.24 1.72 14.60
CA SER A 30 -6.13 0.70 15.17
C SER A 30 -5.42 -0.64 15.43
N LYS A 31 -4.14 -0.75 15.07
CA LYS A 31 -3.31 -1.98 15.19
C LYS A 31 -3.97 -3.20 14.56
N LEU A 32 -4.58 -3.03 13.40
CA LEU A 32 -5.26 -4.12 12.71
C LEU A 32 -4.25 -5.17 12.23
N THR A 33 -4.60 -6.44 12.39
CA THR A 33 -3.85 -7.56 11.81
C THR A 33 -4.25 -7.80 10.36
N ILE A 34 -3.46 -8.59 9.61
CA ILE A 34 -3.83 -9.05 8.26
C ILE A 34 -5.13 -9.84 8.29
N SER A 35 -5.39 -10.58 9.37
CA SER A 35 -6.63 -11.33 9.58
C SER A 35 -7.82 -10.39 9.78
N ASP A 36 -7.66 -9.32 10.55
CA ASP A 36 -8.73 -8.33 10.77
C ASP A 36 -9.10 -7.62 9.48
N ILE A 37 -8.10 -7.20 8.69
CA ILE A 37 -8.31 -6.56 7.39
C ILE A 37 -9.02 -7.53 6.44
N THR A 38 -8.58 -8.79 6.39
CA THR A 38 -9.21 -9.84 5.57
C THR A 38 -10.68 -10.00 5.95
N LYS A 39 -10.99 -10.10 7.25
CA LYS A 39 -12.37 -10.23 7.74
C LYS A 39 -13.21 -9.00 7.39
N GLN A 40 -12.69 -7.79 7.54
CA GLN A 40 -13.40 -6.57 7.16
C GLN A 40 -13.76 -6.55 5.67
N ILE A 41 -12.85 -6.99 4.80
CA ILE A 41 -13.14 -7.14 3.38
C ILE A 41 -14.22 -8.20 3.14
N CYS A 42 -14.11 -9.37 3.79
CA CYS A 42 -15.11 -10.44 3.68
C CYS A 42 -16.50 -9.98 4.15
N ASP A 43 -16.57 -9.22 5.25
CA ASP A 43 -17.81 -8.67 5.79
C ASP A 43 -18.44 -7.67 4.82
N ALA A 44 -17.63 -6.80 4.20
CA ALA A 44 -18.10 -5.89 3.16
C ALA A 44 -18.62 -6.63 1.92
N VAL A 45 -17.93 -7.69 1.48
CA VAL A 45 -18.36 -8.56 0.37
C VAL A 45 -19.68 -9.25 0.71
N GLN A 46 -19.81 -9.81 1.92
CA GLN A 46 -21.02 -10.46 2.40
C GLN A 46 -22.20 -9.49 2.47
N ALA A 47 -22.03 -8.31 3.07
CA ALA A 47 -23.07 -7.28 3.18
C ALA A 47 -23.56 -6.78 1.81
N ARG A 48 -22.70 -6.83 0.78
CA ARG A 48 -23.09 -6.54 -0.61
C ARG A 48 -23.83 -7.71 -1.25
N ALA A 49 -23.38 -8.94 -1.02
CA ALA A 49 -24.04 -10.14 -1.51
C ALA A 49 -25.47 -10.30 -0.98
N GLU A 50 -25.71 -9.91 0.28
CA GLU A 50 -27.06 -9.85 0.89
C GLU A 50 -28.01 -8.86 0.19
N LYS A 51 -27.46 -7.93 -0.59
CA LYS A 51 -28.20 -6.96 -1.41
C LYS A 51 -28.16 -7.32 -2.90
N ASP A 52 -27.86 -8.58 -3.22
CA ASP A 52 -27.70 -9.12 -4.58
C ASP A 52 -26.63 -8.40 -5.42
N LYS A 53 -25.63 -7.79 -4.77
CA LYS A 53 -24.49 -7.11 -5.43
C LYS A 53 -23.23 -7.96 -5.34
N TYR A 54 -22.89 -8.65 -6.43
CA TYR A 54 -21.73 -9.56 -6.52
C TYR A 54 -20.51 -8.96 -7.24
N HIS A 55 -20.35 -7.65 -7.16
CA HIS A 55 -19.21 -6.93 -7.74
C HIS A 55 -18.76 -5.85 -6.76
N GLY A 56 -17.51 -5.41 -6.86
CA GLY A 56 -17.03 -4.25 -6.13
C GLY A 56 -15.60 -3.88 -6.48
N VAL A 57 -15.19 -2.70 -6.04
CA VAL A 57 -13.83 -2.17 -6.20
C VAL A 57 -13.29 -1.79 -4.82
N ILE A 58 -12.06 -2.21 -4.55
CA ILE A 58 -11.31 -1.89 -3.34
C ILE A 58 -10.05 -1.15 -3.75
N LEU A 59 -9.77 -0.02 -3.10
CA LEU A 59 -8.49 0.69 -3.25
C LEU A 59 -7.56 0.34 -2.09
N ILE A 60 -6.34 -0.04 -2.42
CA ILE A 60 -5.32 -0.49 -1.47
C ILE A 60 -4.04 0.35 -1.71
N PRO A 61 -3.52 1.06 -0.69
CA PRO A 61 -2.25 1.75 -0.79
C PRO A 61 -1.11 0.73 -0.79
N GLU A 62 -0.09 0.99 -1.61
CA GLU A 62 1.08 0.12 -1.74
C GLU A 62 1.81 -0.08 -0.40
N GLY A 63 1.93 0.97 0.40
CA GLY A 63 2.53 0.93 1.74
C GLY A 63 1.71 0.26 2.83
N LEU A 64 0.59 -0.39 2.51
CA LEU A 64 -0.27 -1.02 3.52
C LEU A 64 0.51 -2.07 4.35
N VAL A 65 1.46 -2.78 3.74
CA VAL A 65 2.25 -3.83 4.40
C VAL A 65 3.07 -3.27 5.58
N GLU A 66 3.67 -2.09 5.42
CA GLU A 66 4.40 -1.42 6.50
C GLU A 66 3.47 -0.81 7.56
N SER A 67 2.19 -0.62 7.23
CA SER A 67 1.20 -0.09 8.16
C SER A 67 0.61 -1.17 9.08
N ILE A 68 0.68 -2.44 8.67
CA ILE A 68 0.22 -3.59 9.46
C ILE A 68 1.33 -3.94 10.45
N PRO A 69 1.13 -3.77 11.78
CA PRO A 69 2.20 -3.89 12.77
C PRO A 69 2.94 -5.22 12.72
N GLU A 70 2.21 -6.30 12.46
CA GLU A 70 2.79 -7.63 12.43
C GLU A 70 3.69 -7.90 11.21
N LEU A 71 3.28 -7.41 10.04
CA LEU A 71 4.07 -7.52 8.81
C LEU A 71 5.27 -6.57 8.85
N TYR A 72 5.09 -5.38 9.43
CA TYR A 72 6.19 -4.44 9.66
C TYR A 72 7.26 -5.05 10.58
N ALA A 73 6.87 -5.67 11.70
CA ALA A 73 7.81 -6.33 12.60
C ALA A 73 8.58 -7.47 11.90
N LEU A 74 7.89 -8.28 11.10
CA LEU A 74 8.51 -9.32 10.28
C LEU A 74 9.52 -8.74 9.28
N LEU A 75 9.17 -7.66 8.57
CA LEU A 75 10.08 -6.98 7.64
C LEU A 75 11.34 -6.47 8.34
N GLN A 76 11.18 -5.81 9.50
CA GLN A 76 12.32 -5.31 10.27
C GLN A 76 13.24 -6.44 10.74
N GLU A 77 12.68 -7.59 11.14
CA GLU A 77 13.48 -8.75 11.53
C GLU A 77 14.25 -9.34 10.33
N ILE A 78 13.61 -9.44 9.16
CA ILE A 78 14.25 -9.90 7.92
C ILE A 78 15.38 -8.93 7.50
N HIS A 79 15.15 -7.62 7.53
CA HIS A 79 16.17 -6.62 7.20
C HIS A 79 17.36 -6.70 8.17
N GLY A 80 17.11 -6.82 9.48
CA GLY A 80 18.16 -6.98 10.47
C GLY A 80 18.96 -8.28 10.34
N LEU A 81 18.44 -9.30 9.65
CA LEU A 81 19.18 -10.52 9.31
C LEU A 81 20.02 -10.33 8.03
N HIS A 82 19.52 -9.58 7.04
CA HIS A 82 20.29 -9.18 5.87
C HIS A 82 21.52 -8.34 6.25
N ASP A 83 21.37 -7.39 7.16
CA ASP A 83 22.48 -6.55 7.66
C ASP A 83 23.58 -7.37 8.35
N LYS A 84 23.20 -8.52 8.93
CA LYS A 84 24.14 -9.48 9.55
C LYS A 84 24.77 -10.43 8.54
N GLY A 85 24.44 -10.32 7.25
CA GLY A 85 24.96 -11.17 6.19
C GLY A 85 24.37 -12.58 6.16
N VAL A 86 23.16 -12.78 6.71
CA VAL A 86 22.49 -14.09 6.67
C VAL A 86 21.96 -14.31 5.25
N PHE A 87 22.38 -15.42 4.63
CA PHE A 87 21.88 -15.83 3.31
C PHE A 87 20.37 -16.10 3.33
N ILE A 88 19.67 -15.76 2.25
CA ILE A 88 18.21 -15.82 2.10
C ILE A 88 17.64 -17.20 2.50
N GLU A 89 18.35 -18.28 2.16
CA GLU A 89 17.93 -19.66 2.45
C GLU A 89 17.88 -19.97 3.94
N ASN A 90 18.67 -19.24 4.74
CA ASN A 90 18.80 -19.43 6.18
C ASN A 90 17.99 -18.40 6.99
N ILE A 91 17.36 -17.41 6.36
CA ILE A 91 16.60 -16.38 7.08
C ILE A 91 15.47 -17.03 7.90
N SER A 92 14.73 -17.97 7.29
CA SER A 92 13.60 -18.64 7.96
C SER A 92 13.96 -19.36 9.26
N SER A 93 15.21 -19.83 9.42
CA SER A 93 15.65 -20.53 10.64
C SER A 93 16.16 -19.59 11.73
N HIS A 94 16.38 -18.32 11.41
CA HIS A 94 16.86 -17.29 12.33
C HIS A 94 15.75 -16.32 12.77
N LEU A 95 14.54 -16.46 12.21
CA LEU A 95 13.37 -15.71 12.65
C LEU A 95 12.93 -16.13 14.05
N SER A 96 12.41 -15.16 14.80
CA SER A 96 11.72 -15.39 16.05
C SER A 96 10.54 -16.36 15.85
N PRO A 97 10.14 -17.13 16.88
CA PRO A 97 9.05 -18.10 16.75
C PRO A 97 7.75 -17.49 16.20
N TRP A 98 7.47 -16.25 16.60
CA TRP A 98 6.28 -15.52 16.16
C TRP A 98 6.41 -15.04 14.71
N ALA A 99 7.56 -14.48 14.31
CA ALA A 99 7.80 -14.07 12.93
C ALA A 99 7.85 -15.26 11.97
N SER A 100 8.42 -16.40 12.38
CA SER A 100 8.41 -17.64 11.60
C SER A 100 6.98 -18.14 11.37
N ALA A 101 6.13 -18.13 12.40
CA ALA A 101 4.73 -18.55 12.25
C ALA A 101 3.96 -17.65 11.27
N LEU A 102 4.17 -16.33 11.35
CA LEU A 102 3.58 -15.39 10.39
C LEU A 102 4.13 -15.59 8.98
N PHE A 103 5.45 -15.78 8.85
CA PHE A 103 6.10 -16.05 7.58
C PHE A 103 5.53 -17.32 6.92
N ASP A 104 5.39 -18.41 7.69
CA ASP A 104 4.83 -19.69 7.21
C ASP A 104 3.35 -19.58 6.82
N PHE A 105 2.59 -18.74 7.51
CA PHE A 105 1.20 -18.42 7.17
C PHE A 105 1.07 -17.73 5.81
N LEU A 106 2.05 -16.92 5.42
CA LEU A 106 2.00 -16.17 4.16
C LEU A 106 2.16 -17.08 2.93
N PRO A 107 1.47 -16.80 1.82
CA PRO A 107 1.64 -17.52 0.57
C PRO A 107 3.11 -17.55 0.08
N PRO A 108 3.55 -18.63 -0.60
CA PRO A 108 4.94 -18.77 -1.03
C PRO A 108 5.47 -17.63 -1.91
N PHE A 109 4.62 -16.97 -2.71
CA PHE A 109 5.04 -15.86 -3.56
C PHE A 109 5.33 -14.60 -2.72
N ILE A 110 4.52 -14.32 -1.70
CA ILE A 110 4.76 -13.20 -0.76
C ILE A 110 6.03 -13.44 0.04
N ARG A 111 6.24 -14.66 0.53
CA ARG A 111 7.49 -15.00 1.24
C ARG A 111 8.73 -14.64 0.42
N LYS A 112 8.73 -14.97 -0.88
CA LYS A 112 9.84 -14.63 -1.79
C LYS A 112 10.00 -13.12 -1.97
N GLN A 113 8.90 -12.37 -2.05
CA GLN A 113 8.92 -10.92 -2.21
C GLN A 113 9.42 -10.21 -0.94
N LEU A 114 9.07 -10.70 0.25
CA LEU A 114 9.55 -10.16 1.53
C LEU A 114 11.05 -10.42 1.78
N LEU A 115 11.63 -11.44 1.15
CA LEU A 115 13.05 -11.78 1.27
C LEU A 115 13.97 -10.97 0.34
N LEU A 116 13.39 -10.14 -0.55
CA LEU A 116 14.16 -9.25 -1.41
C LEU A 116 14.99 -8.28 -0.57
N HIS A 117 16.15 -7.88 -1.08
CA HIS A 117 17.00 -6.92 -0.39
C HIS A 117 16.30 -5.55 -0.29
N PRO A 118 16.49 -4.81 0.80
CA PRO A 118 15.93 -3.48 0.94
C PRO A 118 16.44 -2.51 -0.14
N GLU A 119 15.71 -1.42 -0.36
CA GLU A 119 16.17 -0.30 -1.17
C GLU A 119 17.35 0.43 -0.51
N SER A 120 17.97 1.37 -1.22
CA SER A 120 19.14 2.13 -0.73
C SER A 120 18.85 3.01 0.50
N ASP A 121 17.58 3.22 0.86
CA ASP A 121 17.13 3.95 2.05
C ASP A 121 16.69 3.00 3.18
N ASP A 122 17.08 1.72 3.11
CA ASP A 122 16.73 0.62 4.02
C ASP A 122 15.22 0.28 4.09
N SER A 123 14.41 0.86 3.19
CA SER A 123 12.99 0.53 3.07
C SER A 123 12.76 -0.76 2.29
N ALA A 124 11.63 -1.43 2.54
CA ALA A 124 11.27 -2.61 1.77
C ALA A 124 10.95 -2.22 0.31
N GLN A 125 11.15 -3.15 -0.62
CA GLN A 125 10.75 -2.94 -2.02
C GLN A 125 9.23 -3.06 -2.18
N LEU A 126 8.49 -2.09 -1.65
CA LEU A 126 7.02 -2.11 -1.57
C LEU A 126 6.35 -2.31 -2.94
N SER A 127 6.94 -1.77 -4.01
CA SER A 127 6.42 -1.91 -5.37
C SER A 127 6.49 -3.35 -5.90
N GLN A 128 7.32 -4.20 -5.29
CA GLN A 128 7.47 -5.61 -5.64
C GLN A 128 6.59 -6.53 -4.77
N ILE A 129 6.03 -6.01 -3.67
CA ILE A 129 5.17 -6.76 -2.77
C ILE A 129 3.73 -6.64 -3.27
N GLU A 130 3.22 -7.74 -3.83
CA GLU A 130 1.89 -7.82 -4.44
C GLU A 130 0.80 -7.95 -3.37
N THR A 131 0.64 -6.89 -2.57
CA THR A 131 -0.25 -6.81 -1.41
C THR A 131 -1.71 -7.06 -1.79
N GLU A 132 -2.13 -6.59 -2.96
CA GLU A 132 -3.46 -6.81 -3.49
C GLU A 132 -3.72 -8.31 -3.77
N LYS A 133 -2.71 -9.05 -4.24
CA LYS A 133 -2.82 -10.50 -4.48
C LYS A 133 -2.80 -11.28 -3.17
N LEU A 134 -2.00 -10.86 -2.19
CA LEU A 134 -2.03 -11.42 -0.83
C LEU A 134 -3.45 -11.33 -0.26
N LEU A 135 -4.02 -10.13 -0.24
CA LEU A 135 -5.37 -9.91 0.29
C LEU A 135 -6.43 -10.68 -0.51
N ALA A 136 -6.33 -10.70 -1.83
CA ALA A 136 -7.25 -11.48 -2.68
C ALA A 136 -7.26 -12.97 -2.31
N GLN A 137 -6.09 -13.59 -2.13
CA GLN A 137 -6.00 -15.00 -1.75
C GLN A 137 -6.52 -15.27 -0.34
N LEU A 138 -6.20 -14.39 0.62
CA LEU A 138 -6.68 -14.52 2.00
C LEU A 138 -8.20 -14.37 2.08
N VAL A 139 -8.76 -13.40 1.36
CA VAL A 139 -10.21 -13.17 1.27
C VAL A 139 -10.91 -14.35 0.59
N GLU A 140 -10.33 -14.89 -0.49
CA GLU A 140 -10.87 -16.09 -1.14
C GLU A 140 -10.90 -17.29 -0.17
N THR A 141 -9.83 -17.49 0.59
CA THR A 141 -9.72 -18.56 1.59
C THR A 141 -10.77 -18.40 2.70
N GLU A 142 -10.91 -17.20 3.24
CA GLU A 142 -11.89 -16.90 4.30
C GLU A 142 -13.34 -16.98 3.80
N ILE A 143 -13.65 -16.50 2.58
CA ILE A 143 -14.98 -16.65 1.97
C ILE A 143 -15.32 -18.12 1.75
N ASN A 144 -14.38 -18.93 1.26
CA ASN A 144 -14.60 -20.36 1.05
C ASN A 144 -14.91 -21.07 2.38
N LYS A 145 -14.19 -20.73 3.45
CA LYS A 145 -14.49 -21.20 4.81
C LYS A 145 -15.91 -20.82 5.25
N ARG A 146 -16.31 -19.56 5.04
CA ARG A 146 -17.69 -19.11 5.35
C ARG A 146 -18.76 -19.82 4.51
N LEU A 147 -18.42 -20.25 3.30
CA LEU A 147 -19.28 -21.03 2.41
C LEU A 147 -19.49 -22.46 2.95
N GLU A 148 -18.41 -23.10 3.43
CA GLU A 148 -18.44 -24.41 4.09
C GLU A 148 -19.25 -24.37 5.40
N GLU A 149 -19.10 -23.29 6.18
CA GLU A 149 -19.87 -23.05 7.41
C GLU A 149 -21.33 -22.61 7.15
N GLY A 150 -21.69 -22.30 5.90
CA GLY A 150 -23.02 -21.85 5.50
C GLY A 150 -23.39 -20.41 5.90
N THR A 151 -22.42 -19.63 6.39
CA THR A 151 -22.60 -18.23 6.80
C THR A 151 -22.58 -17.28 5.61
N TYR A 152 -21.89 -17.65 4.52
CA TYR A 152 -21.91 -16.91 3.25
C TYR A 152 -22.76 -17.64 2.20
N LYS A 153 -23.78 -16.96 1.67
CA LYS A 153 -24.72 -17.47 0.65
C LYS A 153 -24.58 -16.77 -0.72
N GLY A 154 -23.53 -15.98 -0.89
CA GLY A 154 -23.29 -15.26 -2.14
C GLY A 154 -22.71 -16.15 -3.22
N LYS A 155 -22.39 -15.54 -4.36
CA LYS A 155 -21.70 -16.23 -5.48
C LYS A 155 -20.23 -16.50 -5.14
N LYS A 156 -19.61 -17.41 -5.90
CA LYS A 156 -18.17 -17.68 -5.84
C LYS A 156 -17.40 -16.36 -5.94
N PHE A 157 -16.49 -16.13 -4.99
CA PHE A 157 -15.60 -14.98 -5.00
C PHE A 157 -14.57 -15.11 -6.12
N ASN A 158 -14.32 -14.01 -6.83
CA ASN A 158 -13.29 -13.91 -7.85
C ASN A 158 -12.69 -12.51 -7.80
N ALA A 159 -11.37 -12.43 -7.66
CA ALA A 159 -10.66 -11.16 -7.55
C ALA A 159 -9.84 -10.89 -8.81
N ILE A 160 -9.91 -9.65 -9.29
CA ILE A 160 -9.03 -9.15 -10.35
C ILE A 160 -8.14 -8.08 -9.73
N CYS A 161 -6.84 -8.32 -9.77
CA CYS A 161 -5.83 -7.47 -9.15
C CYS A 161 -5.22 -6.53 -10.19
N HIS A 162 -5.10 -5.24 -9.84
CA HIS A 162 -4.48 -4.22 -10.67
C HIS A 162 -3.50 -3.40 -9.83
N PHE A 163 -2.33 -3.12 -10.39
CA PHE A 163 -1.34 -2.22 -9.79
C PHE A 163 -1.15 -0.98 -10.67
N PHE A 164 -1.57 0.17 -10.16
CA PHE A 164 -1.43 1.46 -10.84
C PHE A 164 -0.27 2.27 -10.23
N GLY A 165 0.77 2.51 -11.02
CA GLY A 165 2.00 3.12 -10.54
C GLY A 165 2.85 3.75 -11.64
N TYR A 166 3.76 2.97 -12.20
CA TYR A 166 4.78 3.43 -13.16
C TYR A 166 4.20 4.22 -14.34
N GLN A 167 3.07 3.79 -14.87
CA GLN A 167 2.36 4.44 -15.98
C GLN A 167 1.93 5.88 -15.67
N ALA A 168 1.66 6.21 -14.41
CA ALA A 168 1.25 7.56 -14.02
C ALA A 168 2.45 8.51 -13.83
N ARG A 169 3.64 7.97 -13.49
CA ARG A 169 4.83 8.79 -13.22
C ARG A 169 5.47 9.40 -14.48
N GLY A 170 5.22 8.81 -15.64
CA GLY A 170 5.69 9.30 -16.94
C GLY A 170 4.59 9.97 -17.79
N ALA A 171 3.43 10.27 -17.20
CA ALA A 171 2.33 10.91 -17.90
C ALA A 171 2.61 12.40 -18.16
N LEU A 172 1.87 13.00 -19.09
CA LEU A 172 1.90 14.44 -19.29
C LEU A 172 1.36 15.14 -18.02
N PRO A 173 2.05 16.18 -17.52
CA PRO A 173 1.60 16.93 -16.35
C PRO A 173 0.28 17.65 -16.63
N SER A 174 -0.51 17.84 -15.58
CA SER A 174 -1.70 18.70 -15.63
C SER A 174 -1.30 20.18 -15.81
N ASN A 175 -2.24 21.04 -16.19
CA ASN A 175 -1.98 22.49 -16.22
C ASN A 175 -1.51 22.99 -14.85
N PHE A 176 -2.09 22.47 -13.77
CA PHE A 176 -1.68 22.80 -12.41
C PHE A 176 -0.20 22.44 -12.16
N ASP A 177 0.23 21.21 -12.51
CA ASP A 177 1.61 20.78 -12.32
C ASP A 177 2.59 21.55 -13.22
N CYS A 178 2.18 21.89 -14.46
CA CYS A 178 2.95 22.74 -15.35
C CYS A 178 3.21 24.12 -14.74
N ASP A 179 2.16 24.80 -14.31
CA ASP A 179 2.25 26.15 -13.73
C ASP A 179 3.04 26.11 -12.42
N TYR A 180 2.73 25.15 -11.54
CA TYR A 180 3.42 25.01 -10.26
C TYR A 180 4.91 24.73 -10.42
N ALA A 181 5.31 23.77 -11.27
CA ALA A 181 6.71 23.46 -11.51
C ALA A 181 7.46 24.62 -12.18
N TYR A 182 6.80 25.32 -13.10
CA TYR A 182 7.37 26.50 -13.77
C TYR A 182 7.66 27.63 -12.76
N VAL A 183 6.71 27.95 -11.89
CA VAL A 183 6.88 28.98 -10.85
C VAL A 183 7.95 28.59 -9.85
N LEU A 184 8.01 27.33 -9.40
CA LEU A 184 9.08 26.86 -8.51
C LEU A 184 10.47 27.06 -9.13
N GLY A 185 10.62 26.80 -10.44
CA GLY A 185 11.86 27.06 -11.17
C GLY A 185 12.27 28.53 -11.15
N HIS A 186 11.32 29.45 -11.35
CA HIS A 186 11.55 30.90 -11.24
C HIS A 186 11.93 31.33 -9.83
N VAL A 187 11.26 30.79 -8.81
CA VAL A 187 11.61 31.06 -7.41
C VAL A 187 13.04 30.61 -7.11
N CYS A 188 13.44 29.42 -7.57
CA CYS A 188 14.82 28.93 -7.45
C CYS A 188 15.83 29.87 -8.10
N TYR A 189 15.53 30.40 -9.30
CA TYR A 189 16.39 31.39 -9.95
C TYR A 189 16.60 32.65 -9.09
N HIS A 190 15.54 33.18 -8.50
CA HIS A 190 15.64 34.36 -7.62
C HIS A 190 16.40 34.07 -6.32
N ILE A 191 16.21 32.90 -5.70
CA ILE A 191 16.98 32.46 -4.53
C ILE A 191 18.49 32.44 -4.86
N LEU A 192 18.86 31.87 -6.02
CA LEU A 192 20.25 31.82 -6.48
C LEU A 192 20.81 33.22 -6.78
N ALA A 193 20.03 34.07 -7.47
CA ALA A 193 20.43 35.44 -7.80
C ALA A 193 20.67 36.30 -6.54
N ALA A 194 19.94 36.01 -5.46
CA ALA A 194 20.13 36.64 -4.16
C ALA A 194 21.31 36.08 -3.34
N GLY A 195 22.02 35.06 -3.85
CA GLY A 195 23.15 34.43 -3.16
C GLY A 195 22.75 33.55 -1.97
N LEU A 196 21.49 33.13 -1.90
CA LEU A 196 20.97 32.30 -0.81
C LEU A 196 21.21 30.81 -1.08
N ASN A 197 21.50 30.03 -0.03
CA ASN A 197 21.72 28.58 -0.12
C ASN A 197 20.97 27.83 0.99
N GLY A 198 20.73 26.53 0.78
CA GLY A 198 20.01 25.70 1.77
C GLY A 198 18.52 25.99 1.91
N TYR A 199 17.93 26.77 1.01
CA TYR A 199 16.49 27.04 0.97
C TYR A 199 15.75 26.10 0.03
N MET A 200 14.47 25.84 0.35
CA MET A 200 13.52 25.16 -0.52
C MET A 200 12.59 26.22 -1.15
N ALA A 201 12.43 26.17 -2.47
CA ALA A 201 11.44 27.00 -3.15
C ALA A 201 10.02 26.59 -2.72
N THR A 202 9.21 27.58 -2.38
CA THR A 202 7.81 27.36 -1.98
C THR A 202 6.90 28.33 -2.72
N VAL A 203 5.70 27.85 -3.05
CA VAL A 203 4.59 28.66 -3.59
C VAL A 203 3.39 28.38 -2.69
N THR A 204 2.67 29.43 -2.31
CA THR A 204 1.48 29.33 -1.44
C THR A 204 0.23 29.68 -2.24
N ASN A 205 -0.94 29.53 -1.63
CA ASN A 205 -2.24 29.82 -2.27
C ASN A 205 -2.51 28.99 -3.54
N LEU A 206 -2.05 27.74 -3.59
CA LEU A 206 -2.16 26.83 -4.75
C LEU A 206 -3.61 26.52 -5.20
N LYS A 207 -4.62 26.90 -4.42
CA LYS A 207 -6.03 26.80 -4.80
C LYS A 207 -6.51 27.99 -5.63
N SER A 208 -5.84 29.13 -5.53
CA SER A 208 -6.18 30.35 -6.25
C SER A 208 -5.69 30.30 -7.70
N PRO A 209 -6.30 31.09 -8.60
CA PRO A 209 -5.77 31.32 -9.94
C PRO A 209 -4.33 31.84 -9.94
N VAL A 210 -3.55 31.51 -10.97
CA VAL A 210 -2.11 31.86 -11.09
C VAL A 210 -1.87 33.37 -11.18
N ASP A 211 -2.86 34.12 -11.65
CA ASP A 211 -2.82 35.57 -11.82
C ASP A 211 -3.10 36.37 -10.53
N GLN A 212 -3.33 35.70 -9.39
CA GLN A 212 -3.61 36.31 -8.08
C GLN A 212 -2.49 36.08 -7.07
#